data_AF-A0A7C2J6A0-F1
#
_entry.id   AF-A0A7C2J6A0-F1
#
_cell.length_a   1.000
_cell.length_b   1.000
_cell.length_c   1.000
_cell.angle_alpha   90.00
_cell.angle_beta   90.00
_cell.angle_gamma   90.00
#
_symmetry.space_group_name_H-M   'P 1'
#
loop_
_entity.id
_entity.type
_entity.pdbx_description
1 polymer ?
#
loop_
_entity_poly.entity_id
_entity_poly.type
_entity_poly.pdbx_seq_one_letter_code
_entity_poly.pdbx_strand_id
1 'polypeptide(L)'
;MPVLVGEPAADVEHPDDLPGVPAAEPGGHVRCACDRGRRRFGAGEAGGAVAAGGGKRDAPRAGTGAHREQGTVKILFASAEVDPFAKVGGLADVAASLPQRLKEIGHDVRVVTPCHASGKAAHAASRQHRLLTVQSPGKPRDVDIATVEGIGGVPVELVADEHYFLRPNVYGEPDDLLRYQFFCRVIIEMLRTDEWVPDILHLNDWHTAPLAFGLRNQAWSNPRLRGVASVFTIHNLRYRGPDELNDFLAQAIYYADIVTTVSPTYAREILTREYGEGLEALLGLRGNALLGILNGLNYDLFNPRTDPHVRHHYDLATVEQRWPNRDALREELGLRRIPPQQVRPAAV
;
A
#
# COMPACT_ATOMS: atom_id res chain seq x y z
N MET A 1 -12.28 -28.10 -25.69
CA MET A 1 -11.52 -26.88 -25.37
C MET A 1 -10.78 -26.45 -26.62
N PRO A 2 -11.25 -25.45 -27.39
CA PRO A 2 -10.52 -25.01 -28.57
C PRO A 2 -9.36 -24.10 -28.15
N VAL A 3 -8.21 -24.38 -28.75
CA VAL A 3 -6.93 -23.70 -28.61
C VAL A 3 -6.95 -22.45 -29.49
N LEU A 4 -6.72 -21.27 -28.93
CA LEU A 4 -6.44 -20.06 -29.69
C LEU A 4 -4.94 -19.96 -29.95
N VAL A 5 -4.57 -20.16 -31.21
CA VAL A 5 -3.25 -19.86 -31.76
C VAL A 5 -3.27 -18.39 -32.16
N GLY A 6 -2.42 -17.57 -31.54
CA GLY A 6 -2.21 -16.17 -31.93
C GLY A 6 -0.83 -16.02 -32.59
N GLU A 7 -0.83 -15.60 -33.86
CA GLU A 7 0.34 -15.12 -34.59
C GLU A 7 0.34 -13.57 -34.65
N PRO A 8 1.47 -12.92 -35.00
CA PRO A 8 2.00 -11.76 -34.27
C PRO A 8 1.65 -10.38 -34.85
N ALA A 9 1.79 -9.38 -33.97
CA ALA A 9 2.07 -7.94 -34.15
C ALA A 9 1.73 -7.28 -35.51
N ALA A 10 0.85 -6.28 -35.46
CA ALA A 10 0.74 -5.23 -36.47
C ALA A 10 1.28 -3.90 -35.91
N ASP A 11 1.87 -3.13 -36.81
CA ASP A 11 2.83 -2.05 -36.61
C ASP A 11 2.29 -0.80 -35.90
N VAL A 12 3.22 -0.09 -35.26
CA VAL A 12 3.03 1.22 -34.62
C VAL A 12 3.10 2.30 -35.70
N GLU A 13 2.02 3.06 -35.89
CA GLU A 13 2.04 4.31 -36.67
C GLU A 13 2.53 5.49 -35.82
N HIS A 14 3.39 6.30 -36.43
CA HIS A 14 4.11 7.45 -35.87
C HIS A 14 3.17 8.62 -35.52
N PRO A 15 3.45 9.43 -34.47
CA PRO A 15 2.61 10.56 -34.10
C PRO A 15 3.10 11.86 -34.77
N ASP A 16 2.54 12.22 -35.92
CA ASP A 16 2.75 13.56 -36.51
C ASP A 16 1.48 14.20 -37.12
N ASP A 17 0.29 13.63 -36.93
CA ASP A 17 -0.97 14.23 -37.39
C ASP A 17 -1.96 14.49 -36.24
N LEU A 18 -1.79 15.63 -35.56
CA LEU A 18 -2.84 16.24 -34.75
C LEU A 18 -3.01 17.73 -35.13
N PRO A 19 -4.25 18.21 -35.38
CA PRO A 19 -4.49 19.59 -35.77
C PRO A 19 -4.24 20.57 -34.61
N GLY A 20 -3.58 21.69 -34.94
CA GLY A 20 -3.04 22.67 -34.00
C GLY A 20 -4.07 23.43 -33.16
N VAL A 21 -3.72 23.63 -31.89
CA VAL A 21 -4.41 24.50 -30.93
C VAL A 21 -3.83 25.92 -31.04
N PRO A 22 -4.63 27.00 -31.12
CA PRO A 22 -4.09 28.35 -31.24
C PRO A 22 -3.46 28.83 -29.93
N ALA A 23 -2.34 29.53 -30.05
CA ALA A 23 -1.58 30.12 -28.95
C ALA A 23 -2.36 31.24 -28.24
N ALA A 24 -2.37 31.23 -26.91
CA ALA A 24 -2.88 32.31 -26.07
C ALA A 24 -1.73 33.21 -25.59
N GLU A 25 -1.89 34.52 -25.74
CA GLU A 25 -0.90 35.55 -25.40
C GLU A 25 -0.71 35.77 -23.87
N PRO A 26 0.45 36.28 -23.43
CA PRO A 26 0.79 36.40 -22.01
C PRO A 26 0.34 37.73 -21.39
N GLY A 27 -0.47 37.68 -20.33
CA GLY A 27 -0.72 38.86 -19.50
C GLY A 27 -1.81 38.69 -18.45
N GLY A 28 -1.41 38.57 -17.17
CA GLY A 28 -2.35 38.64 -16.05
C GLY A 28 -1.82 38.02 -14.76
N HIS A 29 -1.11 38.80 -13.95
CA HIS A 29 -0.76 38.40 -12.58
C HIS A 29 -2.03 38.31 -11.70
N VAL A 30 -2.43 37.10 -11.33
CA VAL A 30 -3.36 36.87 -10.21
C VAL A 30 -2.55 36.39 -9.01
N ARG A 31 -2.42 37.26 -7.99
CA ARG A 31 -1.77 36.91 -6.73
C ARG A 31 -2.63 35.91 -5.96
N CYS A 32 -2.10 34.71 -5.72
CA CYS A 32 -2.69 33.71 -4.84
C CYS A 32 -2.56 34.14 -3.36
N ALA A 33 -3.66 34.00 -2.61
CA ALA A 33 -3.79 34.42 -1.21
C ALA A 33 -3.18 33.43 -0.20
N CYS A 34 -2.01 32.83 -0.49
CA CYS A 34 -1.33 31.89 0.41
C CYS A 34 -0.29 32.53 1.35
N ASP A 35 -0.13 33.85 1.34
CA ASP A 35 1.00 34.53 1.99
C ASP A 35 0.76 34.99 3.44
N ARG A 36 -0.08 34.29 4.21
CA ARG A 36 -0.25 34.55 5.65
C ARG A 36 0.01 33.29 6.48
N GLY A 37 1.28 32.98 6.68
CA GLY A 37 1.67 31.89 7.58
C GLY A 37 3.16 31.63 7.77
N ARG A 38 4.06 32.31 7.03
CA ARG A 38 5.51 32.19 7.27
C ARG A 38 5.95 33.17 8.35
N ARG A 39 6.38 32.65 9.49
CA ARG A 39 7.09 33.43 10.53
C ARG A 39 8.35 34.02 9.90
N ARG A 40 8.46 35.35 9.93
CA ARG A 40 9.61 36.14 9.45
C ARG A 40 10.85 35.82 10.29
N PHE A 41 11.92 35.36 9.65
CA PHE A 41 13.28 35.63 10.14
C PHE A 41 13.75 36.90 9.43
N GLY A 42 14.01 37.95 10.22
CA GLY A 42 14.38 39.26 9.72
C GLY A 42 15.81 39.27 9.15
N ALA A 43 15.95 39.85 7.96
CA ALA A 43 17.22 40.28 7.41
C ALA A 43 17.56 41.67 7.97
N GLY A 44 18.77 41.82 8.52
CA GLY A 44 19.42 43.10 8.77
C GLY A 44 20.73 43.11 7.99
N GLU A 45 20.90 44.11 7.13
CA GLU A 45 22.08 44.28 6.26
C GLU A 45 23.29 44.86 6.99
N ALA A 46 24.45 44.54 6.41
CA ALA A 46 25.60 45.41 6.11
C ALA A 46 26.92 45.14 6.85
N GLY A 47 27.89 44.68 6.05
CA GLY A 47 29.27 45.20 6.06
C GLY A 47 30.33 44.38 6.79
N GLY A 48 31.30 43.84 6.05
CA GLY A 48 32.61 43.53 6.63
C GLY A 48 33.34 42.32 6.05
N ALA A 49 34.24 42.58 5.10
CA ALA A 49 35.52 41.93 4.83
C ALA A 49 35.66 40.40 4.81
N VAL A 50 36.12 39.92 3.65
CA VAL A 50 36.62 38.57 3.37
C VAL A 50 37.90 38.27 4.17
N ALA A 51 37.91 37.17 4.92
CA ALA A 51 39.12 36.50 5.37
C ALA A 51 38.96 34.99 5.24
N ALA A 52 39.84 34.38 4.44
CA ALA A 52 39.94 32.95 4.22
C ALA A 52 40.45 32.24 5.49
N GLY A 53 39.69 31.26 5.98
CA GLY A 53 40.08 30.37 7.07
C GLY A 53 39.58 28.97 6.79
N GLY A 54 40.48 28.07 6.38
CA GLY A 54 40.20 26.66 6.15
C GLY A 54 39.87 25.94 7.46
N GLY A 55 38.63 25.45 7.57
CA GLY A 55 38.20 24.52 8.61
C GLY A 55 37.66 23.26 7.95
N LYS A 56 38.36 22.13 8.13
CA LYS A 56 37.88 20.79 7.75
C LYS A 56 36.51 20.57 8.41
N ARG A 57 35.48 20.34 7.61
CA ARG A 57 34.19 19.86 8.12
C ARG A 57 34.33 18.37 8.35
N ASP A 58 34.42 17.98 9.61
CA ASP A 58 34.34 16.58 10.01
C ASP A 58 32.98 16.02 9.59
N ALA A 59 33.02 14.90 8.86
CA ALA A 59 31.85 14.11 8.52
C ALA A 59 31.17 13.62 9.81
N PRO A 60 29.83 13.51 9.85
CA PRO A 60 29.13 13.03 11.03
C PRO A 60 29.57 11.58 11.30
N ARG A 61 30.24 11.37 12.45
CA ARG A 61 30.59 10.04 12.95
C ARG A 61 29.31 9.22 13.13
N ALA A 62 29.32 8.02 12.56
CA ALA A 62 28.32 7.00 12.80
C ALA A 62 28.25 6.70 14.31
N GLY A 63 27.23 7.25 14.98
CA GLY A 63 26.88 6.91 16.34
C GLY A 63 26.19 5.55 16.36
N THR A 64 26.76 4.62 17.11
CA THR A 64 26.19 3.33 17.46
C THR A 64 24.76 3.51 17.98
N GLY A 65 23.80 2.90 17.28
CA GLY A 65 22.38 2.99 17.57
C GLY A 65 22.04 2.44 18.96
N ALA A 66 21.88 3.34 19.93
CA ALA A 66 21.10 3.06 21.11
C ALA A 66 19.64 2.93 20.66
N HIS A 67 19.10 1.71 20.68
CA HIS A 67 17.66 1.50 20.54
C HIS A 67 16.96 2.31 21.64
N ARG A 68 16.31 3.41 21.27
CA ARG A 68 15.33 4.06 22.16
C ARG A 68 14.31 2.98 22.55
N GLU A 69 13.95 2.90 23.82
CA GLU A 69 12.76 2.16 24.27
C GLU A 69 11.57 2.72 23.48
N GLN A 70 11.19 2.03 22.40
CA GLN A 70 10.06 2.44 21.58
C GLN A 70 8.80 2.00 22.34
N GLY A 71 8.02 2.97 22.83
CA GLY A 71 6.73 2.69 23.46
C GLY A 71 5.77 1.98 22.49
N THR A 72 4.74 1.33 23.04
CA THR A 72 3.67 0.71 22.25
C THR A 72 2.97 1.78 21.39
N VAL A 73 2.94 1.56 20.08
CA VAL A 73 2.25 2.40 19.10
C VAL A 73 0.96 1.70 18.67
N LYS A 74 -0.13 2.46 18.51
CA LYS A 74 -1.38 1.96 17.96
C LYS A 74 -1.40 2.11 16.44
N ILE A 75 -1.60 1.02 15.72
CA ILE A 75 -1.52 0.98 14.26
C ILE A 75 -2.80 0.38 13.69
N LEU A 76 -3.48 1.12 12.81
CA LEU A 76 -4.61 0.62 12.03
C LEU A 76 -4.17 0.42 10.58
N PHE A 77 -4.16 -0.84 10.14
CA PHE A 77 -3.95 -1.18 8.74
C PHE A 77 -5.27 -1.15 7.99
N ALA A 78 -5.40 -0.32 6.97
CA ALA A 78 -6.51 -0.34 6.03
C ALA A 78 -6.07 -1.05 4.74
N SER A 79 -6.82 -2.07 4.31
CA SER A 79 -6.56 -2.81 3.08
C SER A 79 -7.86 -3.24 2.43
N ALA A 80 -7.84 -3.45 1.11
CA ALA A 80 -8.96 -4.07 0.38
C ALA A 80 -9.02 -5.59 0.55
N GLU A 81 -7.86 -6.21 0.81
CA GLU A 81 -7.74 -7.65 0.98
C GLU A 81 -6.84 -7.98 2.17
N VAL A 82 -7.15 -9.08 2.86
CA VAL A 82 -6.41 -9.61 4.00
C VAL A 82 -6.70 -11.10 4.15
N ASP A 83 -5.65 -11.91 4.26
CA ASP A 83 -5.78 -13.35 4.47
C ASP A 83 -6.28 -13.66 5.91
N PRO A 84 -7.20 -14.63 6.12
CA PRO A 84 -7.86 -15.50 5.14
C PRO A 84 -9.23 -14.99 4.65
N PHE A 85 -9.59 -13.74 4.94
CA PHE A 85 -10.94 -13.23 4.74
C PHE A 85 -11.22 -12.79 3.30
N ALA A 86 -10.22 -12.24 2.60
CA ALA A 86 -10.27 -11.90 1.19
C ALA A 86 -8.85 -11.94 0.62
N LYS A 87 -8.62 -12.75 -0.42
CA LYS A 87 -7.30 -12.93 -1.03
C LYS A 87 -7.41 -12.98 -2.55
N VAL A 88 -6.80 -12.02 -3.22
CA VAL A 88 -6.59 -12.01 -4.67
C VAL A 88 -5.10 -12.01 -4.99
N GLY A 89 -4.31 -11.20 -4.29
CA GLY A 89 -2.89 -11.03 -4.55
C GLY A 89 -1.99 -11.17 -3.31
N GLY A 90 -0.76 -10.68 -3.46
CA GLY A 90 0.22 -10.62 -2.37
C GLY A 90 -0.04 -9.52 -1.35
N LEU A 91 -0.91 -8.55 -1.66
CA LEU A 91 -1.32 -7.53 -0.68
C LEU A 91 -2.03 -8.19 0.50
N ALA A 92 -2.88 -9.20 0.27
CA ALA A 92 -3.55 -9.95 1.33
C ALA A 92 -2.57 -10.61 2.30
N ASP A 93 -1.44 -11.13 1.80
CA ASP A 93 -0.39 -11.74 2.63
C ASP A 93 0.35 -10.68 3.45
N VAL A 94 0.66 -9.53 2.85
CA VAL A 94 1.30 -8.40 3.55
C VAL A 94 0.38 -7.86 4.64
N ALA A 95 -0.90 -7.65 4.32
CA ALA A 95 -1.92 -7.15 5.24
C ALA A 95 -2.26 -8.12 6.39
N ALA A 96 -1.85 -9.39 6.32
CA ALA A 96 -1.96 -10.34 7.42
C ALA A 96 -0.63 -10.47 8.21
N SER A 97 0.48 -10.68 7.49
CA SER A 97 1.76 -11.02 8.11
C SER A 97 2.48 -9.83 8.74
N LEU A 98 2.46 -8.64 8.12
CA LEU A 98 3.10 -7.46 8.70
C LEU A 98 2.41 -7.01 10.00
N PRO A 99 1.06 -6.92 10.07
CA PRO A 99 0.37 -6.64 11.31
C PRO A 99 0.66 -7.64 12.43
N GLN A 100 0.74 -8.94 12.09
CA GLN A 100 1.15 -9.98 13.04
C GLN A 100 2.53 -9.67 13.62
N ARG A 101 3.54 -9.44 12.77
CA ARG A 101 4.90 -9.18 13.25
C ARG A 101 5.01 -7.90 14.06
N LEU A 102 4.27 -6.84 13.69
CA LEU A 102 4.21 -5.60 14.46
C LEU A 102 3.58 -5.82 15.85
N LYS A 103 2.57 -6.69 15.95
CA LYS A 103 1.97 -7.09 17.22
C LYS A 103 2.95 -7.90 18.07
N GLU A 104 3.67 -8.85 17.48
CA GLU A 104 4.68 -9.67 18.17
C GLU A 104 5.82 -8.84 18.77
N ILE A 105 6.21 -7.72 18.14
CA ILE A 105 7.21 -6.80 18.68
C ILE A 105 6.63 -5.77 19.69
N GLY A 106 5.36 -5.90 20.08
CA GLY A 106 4.76 -5.17 21.20
C GLY A 106 3.92 -3.95 20.84
N HIS A 107 3.51 -3.79 19.58
CA HIS A 107 2.57 -2.74 19.15
C HIS A 107 1.11 -3.19 19.24
N ASP A 108 0.19 -2.24 19.38
CA ASP A 108 -1.26 -2.49 19.38
C ASP A 108 -1.78 -2.33 17.95
N VAL A 109 -1.95 -3.45 17.24
CA VAL A 109 -2.24 -3.46 15.80
C VAL A 109 -3.63 -4.01 15.54
N ARG A 110 -4.38 -3.32 14.69
CA ARG A 110 -5.65 -3.78 14.11
C ARG A 110 -5.61 -3.68 12.60
N VAL A 111 -6.40 -4.51 11.93
CA VAL A 111 -6.62 -4.42 10.48
C VAL A 111 -8.09 -4.11 10.23
N VAL A 112 -8.40 -3.26 9.25
CA VAL A 112 -9.75 -3.02 8.76
C VAL A 112 -9.80 -3.34 7.26
N THR A 113 -10.82 -4.08 6.86
CA THR A 113 -11.02 -4.53 5.48
C THR A 113 -12.51 -4.56 5.15
N PRO A 114 -12.92 -4.39 3.88
CA PRO A 114 -14.29 -4.68 3.49
C PRO A 114 -14.62 -6.17 3.68
N CYS A 115 -15.85 -6.46 4.11
CA CYS A 115 -16.36 -7.82 4.19
C CYS A 115 -16.86 -8.27 2.81
N HIS A 116 -15.97 -8.88 2.03
CA HIS A 116 -16.33 -9.56 0.79
C HIS A 116 -17.13 -10.84 1.03
N ALA A 117 -17.70 -11.44 -0.03
CA ALA A 117 -18.48 -12.68 0.10
C ALA A 117 -17.70 -13.81 0.78
N SER A 118 -16.38 -13.88 0.56
CA SER A 118 -15.46 -14.82 1.24
C SER A 118 -15.38 -14.59 2.76
N GLY A 119 -15.46 -13.35 3.23
CA GLY A 119 -15.42 -12.99 4.64
C GLY A 119 -16.77 -13.11 5.36
N LYS A 120 -17.88 -13.29 4.64
CA LYS A 120 -19.24 -13.27 5.18
C LYS A 120 -19.47 -14.28 6.31
N ALA A 121 -18.92 -15.48 6.18
CA ALA A 121 -19.07 -16.53 7.20
C ALA A 121 -18.34 -16.14 8.50
N ALA A 122 -17.12 -15.62 8.40
CA ALA A 122 -16.37 -15.15 9.56
C ALA A 122 -17.06 -13.94 10.22
N HIS A 123 -17.55 -13.00 9.42
CA HIS A 123 -18.32 -11.86 9.91
C HIS A 123 -19.55 -12.31 10.71
N ALA A 124 -20.38 -13.20 10.15
CA ALA A 124 -21.60 -13.70 10.81
C ALA A 124 -21.32 -14.54 12.07
N ALA A 125 -20.15 -15.18 12.16
CA ALA A 125 -19.75 -15.97 13.31
C ALA A 125 -19.18 -15.13 14.47
N SER A 126 -18.88 -13.85 14.23
CA SER A 126 -18.35 -12.97 15.27
C SER A 126 -19.37 -12.77 16.39
N ARG A 127 -18.85 -12.57 17.61
CA ARG A 127 -19.63 -12.13 18.77
C ARG A 127 -19.47 -10.64 19.07
N GLN A 128 -18.65 -9.94 18.28
CA GLN A 128 -18.28 -8.55 18.47
C GLN A 128 -18.74 -7.74 17.26
N HIS A 129 -19.99 -7.30 17.29
CA HIS A 129 -20.59 -6.46 16.26
C HIS A 129 -20.78 -5.04 16.78
N ARG A 130 -20.57 -4.06 15.91
CA ARG A 130 -20.98 -2.67 16.14
C ARG A 130 -21.62 -2.09 14.90
N LEU A 131 -22.73 -1.39 15.09
CA LEU A 131 -23.40 -0.63 14.03
C LEU A 131 -22.89 0.80 14.00
N LEU A 132 -22.52 1.26 12.81
CA LEU A 132 -22.05 2.62 12.56
C LEU A 132 -22.87 3.27 11.46
N THR A 133 -23.51 4.40 11.77
CA THR A 133 -24.26 5.17 10.77
C THR A 133 -23.32 6.09 9.99
N VAL A 134 -23.15 5.82 8.71
CA VAL A 134 -22.23 6.56 7.82
C VAL A 134 -23.01 7.35 6.78
N GLN A 135 -22.63 8.61 6.59
CA GLN A 135 -23.20 9.47 5.55
C GLN A 135 -22.75 8.99 4.17
N SER A 136 -23.71 8.65 3.30
CA SER A 136 -23.48 8.26 1.90
C SER A 136 -24.33 9.12 0.96
N PRO A 137 -24.00 9.22 -0.34
CA PRO A 137 -24.85 9.91 -1.30
C PRO A 137 -26.30 9.39 -1.26
N GLY A 138 -27.26 10.31 -1.14
CA GLY A 138 -28.68 10.00 -1.07
C GLY A 138 -29.22 9.82 0.36
N LYS A 139 -28.69 8.87 1.14
CA LYS A 139 -29.12 8.65 2.53
C LYS A 139 -28.01 8.12 3.44
N PRO A 140 -28.11 8.32 4.77
CA PRO A 140 -27.29 7.61 5.73
C PRO A 140 -27.46 6.09 5.58
N ARG A 141 -26.39 5.35 5.84
CA ARG A 141 -26.38 3.88 5.84
C ARG A 141 -25.87 3.38 7.18
N ASP A 142 -26.55 2.39 7.74
CA ASP A 142 -26.06 1.66 8.91
C ASP A 142 -25.16 0.53 8.43
N VAL A 143 -23.91 0.57 8.86
CA VAL A 143 -22.86 -0.37 8.47
C VAL A 143 -22.57 -1.25 9.67
N ASP A 144 -22.64 -2.56 9.48
CA ASP A 144 -22.26 -3.53 10.52
C ASP A 144 -20.76 -3.81 10.41
N ILE A 145 -20.07 -3.75 11.54
CA ILE A 145 -18.63 -3.99 11.65
C ILE A 145 -18.42 -5.10 12.66
N ALA A 146 -17.99 -6.25 12.17
CA ALA A 146 -17.62 -7.39 13.00
C ALA A 146 -16.11 -7.39 13.29
N THR A 147 -15.72 -7.57 14.54
CA THR A 147 -14.33 -7.85 14.91
C THR A 147 -14.10 -9.36 14.95
N VAL A 148 -13.14 -9.85 14.18
CA VAL A 148 -12.74 -11.27 14.12
C VAL A 148 -11.26 -11.42 14.43
N GLU A 149 -10.84 -12.63 14.74
CA GLU A 149 -9.42 -12.94 14.97
C GLU A 149 -8.76 -13.32 13.64
N GLY A 150 -7.79 -12.53 13.21
CA GLY A 150 -6.93 -12.82 12.06
C GLY A 150 -5.68 -13.62 12.44
N ILE A 151 -4.76 -13.74 11.48
CA ILE A 151 -3.48 -14.45 11.67
C ILE A 151 -2.69 -13.82 12.83
N GLY A 152 -2.13 -14.67 13.69
CA GLY A 152 -1.34 -14.23 14.85
C GLY A 152 -2.14 -13.52 15.94
N GLY A 153 -3.47 -13.74 15.98
CA GLY A 153 -4.35 -13.13 16.97
C GLY A 153 -4.55 -11.61 16.75
N VAL A 154 -4.26 -11.11 15.55
CA VAL A 154 -4.48 -9.69 15.20
C VAL A 154 -6.00 -9.46 15.02
N PRO A 155 -6.61 -8.49 15.72
CA PRO A 155 -8.00 -8.13 15.49
C PRO A 155 -8.20 -7.59 14.07
N VAL A 156 -9.17 -8.15 13.35
CA VAL A 156 -9.58 -7.70 12.01
C VAL A 156 -11.02 -7.21 12.06
N GLU A 157 -11.24 -5.97 11.65
CA GLU A 157 -12.54 -5.33 11.56
C GLU A 157 -13.08 -5.50 10.13
N LEU A 158 -14.07 -6.38 9.99
CA LEU A 158 -14.75 -6.68 8.74
C LEU A 158 -15.92 -5.71 8.57
N VAL A 159 -15.82 -4.82 7.59
CA VAL A 159 -16.85 -3.81 7.29
C VAL A 159 -17.89 -4.38 6.33
N ALA A 160 -19.09 -4.69 6.79
CA ALA A 160 -20.16 -5.26 5.98
C ALA A 160 -21.18 -4.21 5.52
N ASP A 161 -21.38 -4.18 4.21
CA ASP A 161 -22.49 -3.50 3.56
C ASP A 161 -22.92 -4.36 2.36
N GLU A 162 -24.23 -4.68 2.30
CA GLU A 162 -24.79 -5.56 1.26
C GLU A 162 -24.65 -4.99 -0.15
N HIS A 163 -24.68 -3.66 -0.29
CA HIS A 163 -24.61 -3.01 -1.58
C HIS A 163 -23.16 -2.91 -2.09
N TYR A 164 -22.22 -2.51 -1.22
CA TYR A 164 -20.85 -2.23 -1.63
C TYR A 164 -19.89 -3.41 -1.50
N PHE A 165 -20.01 -4.25 -0.46
CA PHE A 165 -18.90 -5.16 -0.10
C PHE A 165 -19.22 -6.64 -0.23
N LEU A 166 -20.44 -7.09 0.08
CA LEU A 166 -20.84 -8.50 0.06
C LEU A 166 -20.96 -9.09 -1.37
N ARG A 167 -19.89 -9.00 -2.15
CA ARG A 167 -19.74 -9.46 -3.53
C ARG A 167 -18.64 -10.51 -3.66
N PRO A 168 -18.67 -11.38 -4.68
CA PRO A 168 -17.62 -12.37 -4.92
C PRO A 168 -16.26 -11.75 -5.24
N ASN A 169 -16.25 -10.68 -6.04
CA ASN A 169 -15.02 -10.02 -6.45
C ASN A 169 -14.60 -8.94 -5.44
N VAL A 170 -13.30 -8.91 -5.12
CA VAL A 170 -12.71 -7.84 -4.31
C VAL A 170 -12.70 -6.54 -5.10
N TYR A 171 -12.17 -6.57 -6.32
CA TYR A 171 -12.09 -5.44 -7.26
C TYR A 171 -12.39 -5.91 -8.69
N GLY A 172 -12.50 -4.96 -9.62
CA GLY A 172 -12.93 -5.16 -11.01
C GLY A 172 -14.43 -4.90 -11.22
N GLU A 173 -15.11 -4.30 -10.25
CA GLU A 173 -16.52 -3.95 -10.36
C GLU A 173 -16.68 -2.54 -10.97
N PRO A 174 -17.74 -2.26 -11.75
CA PRO A 174 -17.92 -0.94 -12.39
C PRO A 174 -18.01 0.24 -11.41
N ASP A 175 -18.40 -0.01 -10.16
CA ASP A 175 -18.58 0.98 -9.10
C ASP A 175 -17.45 0.95 -8.05
N ASP A 176 -16.31 0.33 -8.35
CA ASP A 176 -15.14 0.22 -7.47
C ASP A 176 -14.72 1.56 -6.84
N LEU A 177 -14.73 2.64 -7.62
CA LEU A 177 -14.44 3.98 -7.12
C LEU A 177 -15.33 4.34 -5.93
N LEU A 178 -16.64 4.11 -6.06
CA LEU A 178 -17.63 4.40 -5.03
C LEU A 178 -17.53 3.44 -3.85
N ARG A 179 -17.29 2.15 -4.11
CA ARG A 179 -17.10 1.12 -3.07
C ARG A 179 -15.98 1.52 -2.12
N TYR A 180 -14.82 1.86 -2.67
CA TYR A 180 -13.63 2.17 -1.87
C TYR A 180 -13.62 3.59 -1.30
N GLN A 181 -14.27 4.56 -1.95
CA GLN A 181 -14.59 5.84 -1.31
C GLN A 181 -15.49 5.65 -0.09
N PHE A 182 -16.54 4.82 -0.20
CA PHE A 182 -17.43 4.51 0.91
C PHE A 182 -16.68 3.79 2.03
N PHE A 183 -15.82 2.81 1.71
CA PHE A 183 -14.97 2.14 2.68
C PHE A 183 -14.09 3.13 3.47
N CYS A 184 -13.41 4.04 2.77
CA CYS A 184 -12.61 5.09 3.40
C CYS A 184 -13.48 6.00 4.29
N ARG A 185 -14.72 6.29 3.88
CA ARG A 185 -15.67 7.08 4.67
C ARG A 185 -16.09 6.38 5.97
N VAL A 186 -16.30 5.06 5.93
CA VAL A 186 -16.57 4.25 7.12
C VAL A 186 -15.42 4.36 8.11
N ILE A 187 -14.17 4.19 7.65
CA ILE A 187 -12.99 4.28 8.51
C ILE A 187 -12.87 5.67 9.15
N ILE A 188 -13.11 6.75 8.41
CA ILE A 188 -13.13 8.09 9.00
C ILE A 188 -14.19 8.21 10.11
N GLU A 189 -15.37 7.62 9.93
CA GLU A 189 -16.41 7.65 10.95
C GLU A 189 -16.06 6.77 12.17
N MET A 190 -15.39 5.63 11.96
CA MET A 190 -14.82 4.80 13.03
C MET A 190 -13.83 5.63 13.87
N LEU A 191 -12.87 6.29 13.22
CA LEU A 191 -11.87 7.12 13.91
C LEU A 191 -12.47 8.30 14.69
N ARG A 192 -13.65 8.78 14.29
CA ARG A 192 -14.38 9.87 14.97
C ARG A 192 -15.14 9.41 16.19
N THR A 193 -15.62 8.17 16.20
CA THR A 193 -16.62 7.68 17.16
C THR A 193 -16.07 6.63 18.12
N ASP A 194 -15.19 5.74 17.64
CA ASP A 194 -14.61 4.68 18.44
C ASP A 194 -13.68 5.23 19.51
N GLU A 195 -13.65 4.63 20.70
CA GLU A 195 -12.74 5.02 21.78
C GLU A 195 -11.27 4.77 21.42
N TRP A 196 -10.99 3.74 20.63
CA TRP A 196 -9.65 3.42 20.15
C TRP A 196 -9.33 4.22 18.89
N VAL A 197 -8.23 4.99 18.92
CA VAL A 197 -7.71 5.74 17.78
C VAL A 197 -6.25 5.35 17.58
N PRO A 198 -5.84 5.06 16.34
CA PRO A 198 -4.46 4.73 16.04
C PRO A 198 -3.57 5.99 16.09
N ASP A 199 -2.32 5.78 16.45
CA ASP A 199 -1.27 6.78 16.23
C ASP A 199 -0.86 6.79 14.74
N ILE A 200 -0.92 5.62 14.09
CA ILE A 200 -0.59 5.44 12.67
C ILE A 200 -1.75 4.77 11.93
N LEU A 201 -2.24 5.44 10.89
CA LEU A 201 -3.12 4.86 9.89
C LEU A 201 -2.29 4.43 8.66
N HIS A 202 -2.17 3.11 8.47
CA HIS A 202 -1.40 2.53 7.36
C HIS A 202 -2.35 2.19 6.21
N LEU A 203 -2.23 2.96 5.13
CA LEU A 203 -3.02 2.90 3.91
C LEU A 203 -2.30 2.03 2.87
N ASN A 204 -3.00 1.04 2.32
CA ASN A 204 -2.46 0.15 1.29
C ASN A 204 -3.22 0.33 -0.03
N ASP A 205 -2.47 0.71 -1.08
CA ASP A 205 -2.92 0.89 -2.46
C ASP A 205 -4.09 1.88 -2.68
N TRP A 206 -4.46 2.06 -3.95
CA TRP A 206 -5.48 3.02 -4.40
C TRP A 206 -6.83 2.86 -3.67
N HIS A 207 -7.17 1.64 -3.24
CA HIS A 207 -8.39 1.32 -2.49
C HIS A 207 -8.55 2.13 -1.20
N THR A 208 -7.43 2.47 -0.55
CA THR A 208 -7.42 3.21 0.73
C THR A 208 -6.80 4.59 0.62
N ALA A 209 -6.28 4.92 -0.57
CA ALA A 209 -5.69 6.21 -0.87
C ALA A 209 -6.59 7.42 -0.55
N PRO A 210 -7.93 7.39 -0.71
CA PRO A 210 -8.80 8.49 -0.29
C PRO A 210 -8.70 8.85 1.21
N LEU A 211 -8.27 7.93 2.07
CA LEU A 211 -8.09 8.20 3.50
C LEU A 211 -7.01 9.23 3.78
N ALA A 212 -5.96 9.34 2.96
CA ALA A 212 -4.90 10.30 3.20
C ALA A 212 -5.45 11.74 3.16
N PHE A 213 -6.21 12.06 2.12
CA PHE A 213 -6.92 13.33 1.99
C PHE A 213 -8.03 13.46 3.02
N GLY A 214 -8.86 12.42 3.19
CA GLY A 214 -9.98 12.41 4.13
C GLY A 214 -9.54 12.71 5.56
N LEU A 215 -8.47 12.07 6.03
CA LEU A 215 -7.90 12.28 7.36
C LEU A 215 -7.45 13.73 7.55
N ARG A 216 -6.69 14.27 6.59
CA ARG A 216 -6.15 15.64 6.67
C ARG A 216 -7.25 16.70 6.64
N ASN A 217 -8.28 16.51 5.82
CA ASN A 217 -9.41 17.43 5.77
C ASN A 217 -10.27 17.39 7.03
N GLN A 218 -10.56 16.21 7.56
CA GLN A 218 -11.38 16.08 8.78
C GLN A 218 -10.61 16.51 10.04
N ALA A 219 -9.28 16.42 10.03
CA ALA A 219 -8.44 16.89 11.14
C ALA A 219 -8.58 18.40 11.41
N TRP A 220 -9.00 19.21 10.42
CA TRP A 220 -9.25 20.63 10.63
C TRP A 220 -10.36 20.88 11.66
N SER A 221 -11.46 20.14 11.56
CA SER A 221 -12.63 20.27 12.44
C SER A 221 -12.62 19.29 13.61
N ASN A 222 -11.81 18.23 13.57
CA ASN A 222 -11.74 17.22 14.64
C ASN A 222 -10.32 17.08 15.22
N PRO A 223 -10.06 17.62 16.43
CA PRO A 223 -8.76 17.49 17.10
C PRO A 223 -8.28 16.05 17.32
N ARG A 224 -9.21 15.08 17.46
CA ARG A 224 -8.91 13.65 17.62
C ARG A 224 -8.10 13.09 16.45
N LEU A 225 -8.33 13.62 15.25
CA LEU A 225 -7.69 13.15 14.01
C LEU A 225 -6.37 13.86 13.70
N ARG A 226 -6.07 14.99 14.38
CA ARG A 226 -4.86 15.78 14.12
C ARG A 226 -3.57 15.06 14.51
N GLY A 227 -3.65 14.18 15.51
CA GLY A 227 -2.52 13.40 16.01
C GLY A 227 -2.24 12.14 15.21
N VAL A 228 -3.12 11.74 14.28
CA VAL A 228 -2.98 10.50 13.52
C VAL A 228 -2.04 10.72 12.35
N ALA A 229 -0.92 10.00 12.36
CA ALA A 229 0.02 9.96 11.25
C ALA A 229 -0.48 8.98 10.17
N SER A 230 -0.14 9.24 8.91
CA SER A 230 -0.50 8.37 7.79
C SER A 230 0.73 7.84 7.06
N VAL A 231 0.75 6.53 6.87
CA VAL A 231 1.73 5.82 6.03
C VAL A 231 0.98 5.27 4.84
N PHE A 232 1.42 5.58 3.62
CA PHE A 232 0.80 5.08 2.40
C PHE A 232 1.74 4.15 1.65
N THR A 233 1.38 2.87 1.53
CA THR A 233 2.17 1.87 0.80
C THR A 233 1.60 1.62 -0.58
N ILE A 234 2.46 1.77 -1.58
CA ILE A 234 2.20 1.43 -2.98
C ILE A 234 2.80 0.05 -3.26
N HIS A 235 1.96 -0.94 -3.56
CA HIS A 235 2.38 -2.28 -3.93
C HIS A 235 2.58 -2.41 -5.44
N ASN A 236 1.82 -1.65 -6.23
CA ASN A 236 1.97 -1.62 -7.67
C ASN A 236 1.41 -0.31 -8.26
N LEU A 237 2.29 0.50 -8.85
CA LEU A 237 1.94 1.81 -9.40
C LEU A 237 1.08 1.74 -10.67
N ARG A 238 0.98 0.58 -11.34
CA ARG A 238 0.11 0.38 -12.51
C ARG A 238 -1.37 0.37 -12.13
N TYR A 239 -1.70 -0.07 -10.93
CA TYR A 239 -3.07 -0.12 -10.45
C TYR A 239 -3.41 1.18 -9.70
N ARG A 240 -3.82 2.20 -10.45
CA ARG A 240 -4.11 3.55 -9.93
C ARG A 240 -5.56 3.78 -9.51
N GLY A 241 -6.43 2.83 -9.86
CA GLY A 241 -7.88 2.95 -9.75
C GLY A 241 -8.53 3.06 -11.14
N PRO A 242 -9.87 2.99 -11.21
CA PRO A 242 -10.62 2.87 -12.47
C PRO A 242 -10.88 4.20 -13.20
N ASP A 243 -10.54 5.35 -12.64
CA ASP A 243 -10.88 6.68 -13.19
C ASP A 243 -9.62 7.55 -13.34
N GLU A 244 -9.32 7.98 -14.57
CA GLU A 244 -8.19 8.87 -14.89
C GLU A 244 -8.42 10.32 -14.39
N LEU A 245 -9.67 10.71 -14.12
CA LEU A 245 -10.01 12.06 -13.68
C LEU A 245 -9.84 12.26 -12.16
N ASN A 246 -9.90 11.18 -11.38
CA ASN A 246 -9.76 11.19 -9.92
C ASN A 246 -8.64 10.27 -9.47
N ASP A 247 -7.39 10.71 -9.67
CA ASP A 247 -6.22 9.95 -9.22
C ASP A 247 -6.12 9.99 -7.68
N PHE A 248 -6.68 8.97 -7.01
CA PHE A 248 -6.55 8.81 -5.57
C PHE A 248 -5.12 8.52 -5.17
N LEU A 249 -4.36 7.83 -6.02
CA LEU A 249 -2.97 7.51 -5.74
C LEU A 249 -2.13 8.79 -5.62
N ALA A 250 -2.30 9.72 -6.56
CA ALA A 250 -1.67 11.03 -6.52
C ALA A 250 -2.05 11.79 -5.24
N GLN A 251 -3.34 11.79 -4.88
CA GLN A 251 -3.79 12.43 -3.64
C GLN A 251 -3.13 11.80 -2.41
N ALA A 252 -3.04 10.47 -2.33
CA ALA A 252 -2.38 9.80 -1.21
C ALA A 252 -0.89 10.09 -1.13
N ILE A 253 -0.18 10.07 -2.27
CA ILE A 253 1.23 10.46 -2.33
C ILE A 253 1.40 11.89 -1.81
N TYR A 254 0.49 12.81 -2.16
CA TYR A 254 0.57 14.20 -1.71
C TYR A 254 0.26 14.37 -0.21
N TYR A 255 -0.81 13.74 0.30
CA TYR A 255 -1.33 13.99 1.65
C TYR A 255 -0.78 13.08 2.75
N ALA A 256 -0.22 11.91 2.41
CA ALA A 256 0.37 11.02 3.41
C ALA A 256 1.57 11.67 4.10
N ASP A 257 1.89 11.29 5.34
CA ASP A 257 3.14 11.75 5.97
C ASP A 257 4.34 11.02 5.39
N ILE A 258 4.21 9.70 5.27
CA ILE A 258 5.23 8.81 4.70
C ILE A 258 4.60 8.02 3.56
N VAL A 259 5.33 7.88 2.46
CA VAL A 259 5.01 6.99 1.35
C VAL A 259 6.02 5.85 1.37
N THR A 260 5.55 4.61 1.33
CA THR A 260 6.42 3.45 1.21
C THR A 260 6.09 2.60 -0.01
N THR A 261 7.01 1.73 -0.38
CA THR A 261 6.81 0.76 -1.44
C THR A 261 7.61 -0.52 -1.18
N VAL A 262 7.40 -1.55 -2.00
CA VAL A 262 7.74 -2.95 -1.70
C VAL A 262 9.22 -3.32 -1.82
N SER A 263 10.09 -2.39 -2.24
CA SER A 263 11.54 -2.56 -2.12
C SER A 263 12.33 -1.25 -2.28
N PRO A 264 13.56 -1.16 -1.74
CA PRO A 264 14.46 -0.03 -1.99
C PRO A 264 14.75 0.22 -3.48
N THR A 265 14.80 -0.85 -4.27
CA THR A 265 15.04 -0.74 -5.72
C THR A 265 13.83 -0.16 -6.42
N TYR A 266 12.64 -0.70 -6.12
CA TYR A 266 11.40 -0.20 -6.70
C TYR A 266 11.13 1.27 -6.32
N ALA A 267 11.47 1.69 -5.09
CA ALA A 267 11.41 3.10 -4.69
C ALA A 267 12.26 4.04 -5.56
N ARG A 268 13.35 3.55 -6.16
CA ARG A 268 14.16 4.31 -7.13
C ARG A 268 13.61 4.20 -8.55
N GLU A 269 13.10 3.03 -8.92
CA GLU A 269 12.52 2.78 -10.25
C GLU A 269 11.31 3.69 -10.50
N ILE A 270 10.38 3.80 -9.55
CA ILE A 270 9.18 4.64 -9.68
C ILE A 270 9.45 6.15 -9.75
N LEU A 271 10.71 6.58 -9.59
CA LEU A 271 11.16 7.95 -9.81
C LEU A 271 11.59 8.22 -11.26
N THR A 272 11.61 7.20 -12.11
CA THR A 272 11.91 7.34 -13.54
C THR A 272 10.62 7.45 -14.36
N ARG A 273 10.70 8.00 -15.57
CA ARG A 273 9.54 8.05 -16.48
C ARG A 273 9.03 6.68 -16.91
N GLU A 274 9.91 5.67 -16.93
CA GLU A 274 9.58 4.32 -17.39
C GLU A 274 8.68 3.57 -16.41
N TYR A 275 8.90 3.75 -15.10
CA TYR A 275 8.17 3.02 -14.05
C TYR A 275 7.33 3.92 -13.14
N GLY A 276 7.50 5.24 -13.23
CA GLY A 276 6.75 6.24 -12.46
C GLY A 276 5.34 6.50 -12.98
N GLU A 277 5.03 5.99 -14.19
CA GLU A 277 3.67 5.97 -14.75
C GLU A 277 3.04 7.40 -14.82
N GLY A 278 3.84 8.47 -14.81
CA GLY A 278 3.39 9.88 -14.80
C GLY A 278 3.29 10.52 -13.40
N LEU A 279 3.60 9.79 -12.33
CA LEU A 279 3.65 10.29 -10.94
C LEU A 279 5.07 10.51 -10.42
N GLU A 280 6.10 10.28 -11.25
CA GLU A 280 7.51 10.37 -10.87
C GLU A 280 7.87 11.74 -10.27
N ALA A 281 7.30 12.83 -10.80
CA ALA A 281 7.54 14.17 -10.29
C ALA A 281 6.95 14.34 -8.88
N LEU A 282 5.73 13.84 -8.66
CA LEU A 282 5.05 13.91 -7.37
C LEU A 282 5.74 13.02 -6.32
N LEU A 283 6.17 11.82 -6.72
CA LEU A 283 6.97 10.92 -5.89
C LEU A 283 8.32 11.56 -5.53
N GLY A 284 8.97 12.21 -6.50
CA GLY A 284 10.23 12.93 -6.28
C GLY A 284 10.11 14.07 -5.26
N LEU A 285 8.96 14.77 -5.21
CA LEU A 285 8.69 15.80 -4.21
C LEU A 285 8.65 15.26 -2.77
N ARG A 286 8.45 13.96 -2.57
CA ARG A 286 8.44 13.34 -1.24
C ARG A 286 9.83 13.25 -0.62
N GLY A 287 10.89 13.21 -1.44
CA GLY A 287 12.27 13.11 -0.97
C GLY A 287 12.45 12.00 0.07
N ASN A 288 12.92 12.36 1.26
CA ASN A 288 13.16 11.41 2.36
C ASN A 288 11.89 10.77 2.96
N ALA A 289 10.70 11.26 2.58
CA ALA A 289 9.43 10.67 2.97
C ALA A 289 8.98 9.53 2.02
N LEU A 290 9.75 9.21 0.96
CA LEU A 290 9.56 8.03 0.13
C LEU A 290 10.57 6.94 0.50
N LEU A 291 10.09 5.78 0.96
CA LEU A 291 10.93 4.70 1.45
C LEU A 291 10.59 3.37 0.76
N GLY A 292 11.62 2.62 0.36
CA GLY A 292 11.43 1.25 -0.08
C GLY A 292 11.68 0.26 1.05
N ILE A 293 10.69 -0.55 1.39
CA ILE A 293 10.76 -1.58 2.43
C ILE A 293 10.54 -2.93 1.74
N LEU A 294 11.55 -3.79 1.79
CA LEU A 294 11.46 -5.11 1.17
C LEU A 294 10.40 -5.96 1.90
N ASN A 295 9.44 -6.49 1.15
CA ASN A 295 8.45 -7.40 1.71
C ASN A 295 9.11 -8.65 2.28
N GLY A 296 8.60 -9.11 3.43
CA GLY A 296 8.97 -10.40 4.00
C GLY A 296 8.17 -11.55 3.38
N LEU A 297 8.49 -12.77 3.81
CA LEU A 297 7.75 -13.99 3.50
C LEU A 297 7.32 -14.65 4.81
N ASN A 298 6.12 -15.23 4.84
CA ASN A 298 5.72 -16.07 5.96
C ASN A 298 6.43 -17.43 5.89
N TYR A 299 7.48 -17.60 6.69
CA TYR A 299 8.28 -18.83 6.75
C TYR A 299 7.61 -20.00 7.48
N ASP A 300 6.46 -19.79 8.14
CA ASP A 300 5.68 -20.91 8.70
C ASP A 300 4.81 -21.55 7.60
N LEU A 301 4.34 -20.72 6.66
CA LEU A 301 3.54 -21.17 5.50
C LEU A 301 4.43 -21.63 4.34
N PHE A 302 5.41 -20.82 3.94
CA PHE A 302 6.27 -21.07 2.78
C PHE A 302 7.60 -21.69 3.20
N ASN A 303 7.53 -22.93 3.69
CA ASN A 303 8.70 -23.66 4.16
C ASN A 303 8.86 -25.00 3.44
N PRO A 304 9.82 -25.15 2.50
CA PRO A 304 9.99 -26.39 1.75
C PRO A 304 10.33 -27.61 2.64
N ARG A 305 10.67 -27.41 3.91
CA ARG A 305 10.95 -28.48 4.88
C ARG A 305 9.69 -29.12 5.46
N THR A 306 8.59 -28.40 5.48
CA THR A 306 7.37 -28.78 6.20
C THR A 306 6.11 -28.58 5.37
N ASP A 307 6.19 -27.90 4.23
CA ASP A 307 5.06 -27.56 3.38
C ASP A 307 4.35 -28.83 2.88
N PRO A 308 3.11 -29.10 3.30
CA PRO A 308 2.38 -30.31 2.95
C PRO A 308 2.01 -30.37 1.45
N HIS A 309 2.10 -29.26 0.72
CA HIS A 309 1.82 -29.18 -0.70
C HIS A 309 3.04 -29.51 -1.56
N VAL A 310 4.23 -29.59 -0.97
CA VAL A 310 5.45 -30.00 -1.65
C VAL A 310 5.65 -31.51 -1.48
N ARG A 311 5.72 -32.24 -2.61
CA ARG A 311 5.82 -33.71 -2.63
C ARG A 311 7.05 -34.27 -1.91
N HIS A 312 8.17 -33.59 -2.03
CA HIS A 312 9.44 -33.94 -1.40
C HIS A 312 9.98 -32.74 -0.64
N HIS A 313 10.02 -32.84 0.69
CA HIS A 313 10.58 -31.79 1.52
C HIS A 313 12.08 -31.65 1.33
N TYR A 314 12.55 -30.41 1.40
CA TYR A 314 13.96 -30.08 1.19
C TYR A 314 14.39 -28.85 1.99
N ASP A 315 15.70 -28.74 2.23
CA ASP A 315 16.34 -27.59 2.86
C ASP A 315 17.61 -27.17 2.12
N LEU A 316 18.39 -26.28 2.73
CA LEU A 316 19.65 -25.79 2.18
C LEU A 316 20.70 -26.90 2.00
N ALA A 317 20.65 -27.97 2.80
CA ALA A 317 21.58 -29.10 2.69
C ALA A 317 21.12 -30.15 1.67
N THR A 318 19.83 -30.16 1.33
CA THR A 318 19.19 -31.15 0.47
C THR A 318 18.49 -30.51 -0.74
N VAL A 319 19.02 -29.40 -1.25
CA VAL A 319 18.39 -28.58 -2.30
C VAL A 319 18.07 -29.36 -3.57
N GLU A 320 18.82 -30.43 -3.85
CA GLU A 320 18.60 -31.37 -4.95
C GLU A 320 17.25 -32.12 -4.86
N GLN A 321 16.64 -32.23 -3.68
CA GLN A 321 15.30 -32.81 -3.50
C GLN A 321 14.19 -31.94 -4.11
N ARG A 322 14.51 -30.73 -4.60
CA ARG A 322 13.61 -29.95 -5.46
C ARG A 322 13.40 -30.56 -6.85
N TRP A 323 14.32 -31.40 -7.34
CA TRP A 323 14.21 -31.99 -8.68
C TRP A 323 13.04 -32.99 -8.80
N PRO A 324 12.84 -33.90 -7.84
CA PRO A 324 11.60 -34.67 -7.76
C PRO A 324 10.33 -33.82 -7.78
N ASN A 325 10.32 -32.67 -7.09
CA ASN A 325 9.17 -31.75 -7.11
C ASN A 325 8.94 -31.14 -8.50
N ARG A 326 10.01 -30.73 -9.18
CA ARG A 326 9.94 -30.27 -10.57
C ARG A 326 9.33 -31.35 -11.47
N ASP A 327 9.80 -32.58 -11.35
CA ASP A 327 9.35 -33.67 -12.23
C ASP A 327 7.90 -34.05 -11.96
N ALA A 328 7.47 -34.05 -10.69
CA ALA A 328 6.08 -34.22 -10.30
C ALA A 328 5.18 -33.11 -10.87
N LEU A 329 5.60 -31.84 -10.77
CA LEU A 329 4.86 -30.71 -11.32
C LEU A 329 4.75 -30.79 -12.85
N ARG A 330 5.81 -31.23 -13.54
CA ARG A 330 5.76 -31.43 -15.00
C ARG A 330 4.76 -32.51 -15.39
N GLU A 331 4.73 -33.61 -14.64
CA GLU A 331 3.78 -34.70 -14.87
C GLU A 331 2.34 -34.22 -14.67
N GLU A 332 2.08 -33.48 -13.59
CA GLU A 332 0.78 -32.87 -13.30
C GLU A 332 0.33 -31.93 -14.42
N LEU A 333 1.25 -31.14 -14.98
CA LEU A 333 0.98 -30.22 -16.09
C LEU A 333 1.00 -30.89 -17.48
N GLY A 334 1.21 -32.20 -17.58
CA GLY A 334 1.28 -32.92 -18.86
C GLY A 334 2.48 -32.53 -19.74
N LEU A 335 3.53 -31.95 -19.15
CA LEU A 335 4.73 -31.52 -19.87
C LEU A 335 5.65 -32.72 -20.12
N ARG A 336 6.24 -32.79 -21.33
CA ARG A 336 7.21 -33.85 -21.68
C ARG A 336 8.34 -33.90 -20.65
N ARG A 337 8.71 -35.11 -20.19
CA ARG A 337 9.86 -35.30 -19.31
C ARG A 337 11.12 -34.80 -20.00
N ILE A 338 11.84 -33.88 -19.36
CA ILE A 338 13.18 -33.48 -19.80
C ILE A 338 14.14 -34.51 -19.18
N PRO A 339 15.12 -35.04 -19.94
CA PRO A 339 16.17 -35.86 -19.35
C PRO A 339 16.80 -35.13 -18.15
N PRO A 340 17.21 -35.85 -17.09
CA PRO A 340 17.80 -35.22 -15.92
C PRO A 340 18.94 -34.28 -16.36
N GLN A 341 18.81 -32.98 -16.06
CA GLN A 341 19.87 -32.01 -16.29
C GLN A 341 21.09 -32.49 -15.49
N GLN A 342 22.19 -32.78 -16.19
CA GLN A 342 23.48 -32.98 -15.55
C GLN A 342 23.76 -31.73 -14.72
N VAL A 343 23.81 -31.90 -13.41
CA VAL A 343 24.17 -30.86 -12.45
C VAL A 343 25.51 -30.29 -12.91
N ARG A 344 25.53 -29.08 -13.48
CA ARG A 344 26.79 -28.37 -13.66
C ARG A 344 27.29 -28.07 -12.25
N PRO A 345 28.51 -28.50 -11.88
CA PRO A 345 29.06 -28.16 -10.58
C PRO A 345 29.07 -26.63 -10.46
N ALA A 346 28.74 -26.14 -9.26
CA ALA A 346 28.86 -24.72 -8.95
C ALA A 346 30.27 -24.26 -9.34
N ALA A 347 30.35 -23.19 -10.12
CA ALA A 347 31.63 -22.56 -10.41
C ALA A 347 32.26 -22.16 -9.07
N VAL A 348 33.41 -22.76 -8.78
CA VAL A 348 34.23 -22.53 -7.58
C VAL A 348 34.76 -21.11 -7.56
#